data_AF-A0A928U6T6-F1
#
_entry.id   AF-A0A928U6T6-F1
#
_cell.length_a   1.000
_cell.length_b   1.000
_cell.length_c   1.000
_cell.angle_alpha   90.00
_cell.angle_beta   90.00
_cell.angle_gamma   90.00
#
_symmetry.space_group_name_H-M   'P 1'
#
loop_
_entity.id
_entity.type
_entity.pdbx_description
1 polymer ?
#
loop_
_entity_poly.entity_id
_entity_poly.type
_entity_poly.pdbx_seq_one_letter_code
_entity_poly.pdbx_strand_id
1 'polypeptide(L)'
;MDNEYKETYAKLYKIYKKYQKKYKHNPDSHQMCCMWSTVNPPDTIEDTKPMYEIEKTFEINFDEDEALVLYDMDLDEAAQRIIEIKRGKC
;
A
#
# COMPACT_ATOMS: atom_id res chain seq x y z
N MET A 1 18.76 -3.56 -8.34
CA MET A 1 17.45 -4.03 -7.84
C MET A 1 17.30 -3.71 -6.36
N ASP A 2 18.29 -4.05 -5.53
CA ASP A 2 18.24 -3.80 -4.08
C ASP A 2 18.02 -2.34 -3.67
N ASN A 3 18.59 -1.37 -4.40
CA ASN A 3 18.45 0.04 -4.02
C ASN A 3 17.03 0.58 -4.29
N GLU A 4 16.47 0.26 -5.46
CA GLU A 4 15.09 0.63 -5.83
C GLU A 4 14.06 -0.04 -4.91
N TYR A 5 14.30 -1.31 -4.55
CA TYR A 5 13.50 -2.02 -3.54
C TYR A 5 13.53 -1.29 -2.20
N LYS A 6 14.72 -1.03 -1.65
CA LYS A 6 14.89 -0.35 -0.35
C LYS A 6 14.23 1.03 -0.33
N GLU A 7 14.37 1.80 -1.41
CA GLU A 7 13.74 3.11 -1.52
C GLU A 7 12.21 3.03 -1.59
N THR A 8 11.68 2.08 -2.36
CA THR A 8 10.23 1.85 -2.48
C THR A 8 9.65 1.40 -1.16
N TYR A 9 10.24 0.39 -0.54
CA TYR A 9 9.85 -0.12 0.77
C TYR A 9 9.89 0.99 1.83
N ALA A 10 10.99 1.75 1.90
CA ALA A 10 11.11 2.82 2.90
C ALA A 10 10.05 3.92 2.74
N LYS A 11 9.67 4.26 1.50
CA LYS A 11 8.58 5.21 1.23
C LYS A 11 7.23 4.60 1.62
N LEU A 12 6.95 3.36 1.19
CA LEU A 12 5.70 2.67 1.48
C LEU A 12 5.51 2.46 2.98
N TYR A 13 6.55 2.02 3.69
CA TYR A 13 6.56 1.86 5.15
C TYR A 13 6.21 3.17 5.87
N LYS A 14 6.70 4.33 5.40
CA LYS A 14 6.33 5.63 5.99
C LYS A 14 4.84 5.92 5.84
N ILE A 15 4.26 5.65 4.67
CA ILE A 15 2.82 5.81 4.42
C ILE A 15 2.05 4.82 5.31
N TYR A 16 2.44 3.55 5.30
CA TYR A 16 1.85 2.49 6.13
C TYR A 16 1.83 2.89 7.61
N LYS A 17 2.96 3.30 8.20
CA LYS A 17 3.02 3.73 9.60
C LYS A 17 2.17 4.95 9.89
N LYS A 18 2.02 5.88 8.94
CA LYS A 18 1.16 7.06 9.09
C LYS A 18 -0.31 6.67 9.21
N TYR A 19 -0.78 5.70 8.44
CA TYR A 19 -2.18 5.28 8.45
C TYR A 19 -2.48 4.21 9.49
N GLN A 20 -1.60 3.22 9.67
CA GLN A 20 -1.74 2.17 10.68
C GLN A 20 -1.88 2.75 12.10
N LYS A 21 -1.12 3.80 12.43
CA LYS A 21 -1.21 4.49 13.74
C LYS A 21 -2.58 5.14 14.01
N LYS A 22 -3.41 5.39 12.98
CA LYS A 22 -4.76 5.94 13.15
C LYS A 22 -5.73 4.90 13.70
N TYR A 23 -5.46 3.62 13.45
CA TYR A 23 -6.31 2.50 13.84
C TYR A 23 -5.61 1.72 14.96
N LYS A 24 -5.83 2.12 16.22
CA LYS A 24 -5.12 1.59 17.40
C LYS A 24 -5.27 0.08 17.60
N HIS A 25 -6.34 -0.52 17.05
CA HIS A 25 -6.60 -1.96 17.09
C HIS A 25 -5.85 -2.73 16.01
N ASN A 26 -5.34 -2.06 14.96
CA ASN A 26 -4.58 -2.75 13.94
C ASN A 26 -3.18 -3.10 14.48
N PRO A 27 -2.73 -4.35 14.34
CA PRO A 27 -1.37 -4.73 14.68
C PRO A 27 -0.37 -4.03 13.76
N ASP A 28 0.89 -3.98 14.18
CA ASP A 28 2.00 -3.60 13.29
C ASP A 28 2.50 -4.83 12.52
N SER A 29 1.60 -5.46 11.75
CA SER A 29 1.86 -6.75 11.08
C SER A 29 2.55 -6.62 9.73
N HIS A 30 2.73 -5.39 9.24
CA HIS A 30 3.20 -5.08 7.88
C HIS A 30 2.24 -5.51 6.76
N GLN A 31 1.02 -5.92 7.10
CA GLN A 31 -0.04 -6.19 6.13
C GLN A 31 -0.66 -4.87 5.65
N MET A 32 -0.84 -4.71 4.34
CA MET A 32 -1.35 -3.47 3.74
C MET A 32 -2.74 -3.11 4.25
N CYS A 33 -3.61 -4.11 4.46
CA CYS A 33 -4.94 -3.92 5.05
C CYS A 33 -4.93 -3.14 6.39
N CYS A 34 -3.82 -3.17 7.14
CA CYS A 34 -3.68 -2.42 8.39
C CYS A 34 -3.55 -0.89 8.19
N MET A 35 -3.51 -0.40 6.96
CA MET A 35 -3.66 1.03 6.64
C MET A 35 -5.12 1.51 6.69
N TRP A 36 -6.09 0.59 6.74
CA TRP A 36 -7.52 0.84 6.87
C TRP A 36 -8.07 0.23 8.16
N SER A 37 -9.30 0.53 8.53
CA SER A 37 -9.92 -0.11 9.70
C SER A 37 -10.20 -1.59 9.41
N THR A 38 -9.62 -2.50 10.18
CA THR A 38 -9.90 -3.95 10.07
C THR A 38 -11.23 -4.39 10.71
N VAL A 39 -11.88 -3.51 11.48
CA VAL A 39 -13.18 -3.76 12.13
C VAL A 39 -14.35 -3.23 11.30
N ASN A 40 -14.10 -2.14 10.57
CA ASN A 40 -15.07 -1.51 9.68
C ASN A 40 -14.32 -1.02 8.44
N PRO A 41 -13.91 -1.95 7.56
CA PRO A 41 -13.18 -1.60 6.34
C PRO A 41 -14.07 -0.70 5.46
N PRO A 42 -13.46 0.15 4.62
CA PRO A 42 -14.22 0.92 3.64
C PRO A 42 -14.86 -0.01 2.60
N ASP A 43 -15.94 0.46 1.97
CA ASP A 43 -16.64 -0.29 0.92
C ASP A 43 -15.80 -0.39 -0.37
N THR A 44 -14.97 0.63 -0.65
CA THR A 44 -14.03 0.66 -1.78
C THR A 44 -12.62 0.99 -1.30
N ILE A 45 -11.61 0.38 -1.90
CA ILE A 45 -10.19 0.60 -1.55
C ILE A 45 -9.55 1.69 -2.41
N GLU A 46 -9.84 1.69 -3.71
CA GLU A 46 -9.28 2.64 -4.70
C GLU A 46 -9.49 4.10 -4.29
N ASP A 47 -10.69 4.43 -3.80
CA ASP A 47 -11.09 5.81 -3.46
C ASP A 47 -10.80 6.18 -2.01
N THR A 48 -9.64 5.77 -1.50
CA THR A 48 -9.26 6.00 -0.10
C THR A 48 -7.98 6.82 0.03
N LYS A 49 -7.88 7.56 1.15
CA LYS A 49 -6.69 8.38 1.45
C LYS A 49 -5.38 7.57 1.48
N PRO A 50 -5.32 6.37 2.08
CA PRO A 50 -4.17 5.49 1.93
C PRO A 50 -3.77 5.25 0.48
N MET A 51 -4.73 4.87 -0.38
CA MET A 51 -4.46 4.53 -1.77
C MET A 51 -3.97 5.75 -2.57
N TYR A 52 -4.70 6.87 -2.53
CA TYR A 52 -4.28 8.10 -3.20
C TYR A 52 -2.87 8.58 -2.80
N GLU A 53 -2.47 8.36 -1.55
CA GLU A 53 -1.11 8.74 -1.10
C GLU A 53 -0.03 7.79 -1.64
N ILE A 54 -0.33 6.50 -1.80
CA ILE A 54 0.55 5.53 -2.47
C ILE A 54 0.70 5.93 -3.94
N GLU A 55 -0.41 6.04 -4.67
CA GLU A 55 -0.45 6.45 -6.08
C GLU A 55 0.35 7.71 -6.34
N LYS A 56 0.08 8.77 -5.56
CA LYS A 56 0.80 10.05 -5.67
C LYS A 56 2.29 9.93 -5.33
N THR A 57 2.67 9.12 -4.34
CA THR A 57 4.09 8.96 -3.94
C THR A 57 4.90 8.21 -4.98
N PHE A 58 4.25 7.30 -5.69
CA PHE A 58 4.91 6.43 -6.66
C PHE A 58 4.63 6.81 -8.12
N GLU A 59 3.75 7.79 -8.38
CA GLU A 59 3.34 8.23 -9.72
C GLU A 59 2.76 7.07 -10.54
N ILE A 60 1.92 6.26 -9.89
CA ILE A 60 1.17 5.13 -10.46
C ILE A 60 -0.32 5.33 -10.19
N ASN A 61 -1.17 4.60 -10.90
CA ASN A 61 -2.60 4.50 -10.60
C ASN A 61 -2.95 3.02 -10.47
N PHE A 62 -3.83 2.70 -9.54
CA PHE A 62 -4.44 1.38 -9.41
C PHE A 62 -5.90 1.49 -9.85
N ASP A 63 -6.38 0.52 -10.60
CA ASP A 63 -7.82 0.31 -10.73
C ASP A 63 -8.38 -0.42 -9.49
N GLU A 64 -9.70 -0.62 -9.47
CA GLU A 64 -10.41 -1.26 -8.35
C GLU A 64 -9.83 -2.64 -8.00
N ASP A 65 -9.57 -3.46 -9.03
CA ASP A 65 -9.07 -4.82 -8.87
C ASP A 65 -7.63 -4.81 -8.35
N GLU A 66 -6.77 -3.96 -8.90
CA GLU A 66 -5.39 -3.83 -8.43
C GLU A 66 -5.30 -3.25 -7.02
N ALA A 67 -6.21 -2.33 -6.67
CA ALA A 67 -6.33 -1.78 -5.33
C ALA A 67 -6.68 -2.86 -4.30
N LEU A 68 -7.58 -3.78 -4.64
CA LEU A 68 -7.93 -4.94 -3.81
C LEU A 68 -6.75 -5.92 -3.70
N VAL A 69 -6.05 -6.21 -4.80
CA VAL A 69 -4.85 -7.06 -4.77
C VAL A 69 -3.78 -6.45 -3.86
N LEU A 70 -3.55 -5.14 -3.93
CA LEU A 70 -2.59 -4.44 -3.06
C LEU A 70 -3.03 -4.47 -1.59
N TYR A 71 -4.34 -4.42 -1.32
CA TYR A 71 -4.89 -4.45 0.04
C TYR A 71 -4.57 -5.76 0.78
N ASP A 72 -4.56 -6.88 0.04
CA ASP A 72 -4.30 -8.21 0.58
C ASP A 72 -2.80 -8.55 0.73
N MET A 73 -1.90 -7.71 0.21
CA MET A 73 -0.45 -7.91 0.27
C MET A 73 0.17 -7.49 1.60
N ASP A 74 1.38 -7.97 1.87
CA ASP A 74 2.29 -7.35 2.83
C ASP A 74 3.15 -6.22 2.20
N LEU A 75 3.91 -5.51 3.03
CA LEU A 75 4.77 -4.42 2.58
C LEU A 75 5.87 -4.83 1.60
N ASP A 76 6.42 -6.04 1.74
CA ASP A 76 7.47 -6.55 0.86
C ASP A 76 6.88 -6.88 -0.52
N GLU A 77 5.74 -7.57 -0.56
CA GLU A 77 4.96 -7.89 -1.77
C GLU A 77 4.48 -6.61 -2.47
N ALA A 78 3.87 -5.68 -1.73
CA ALA A 78 3.38 -4.42 -2.27
C ALA A 78 4.51 -3.55 -2.83
N ALA A 79 5.67 -3.50 -2.17
CA ALA A 79 6.84 -2.79 -2.69
C ALA A 79 7.35 -3.40 -4.01
N GLN A 80 7.33 -4.73 -4.14
CA GLN A 80 7.67 -5.40 -5.39
C GLN A 80 6.64 -5.10 -6.49
N ARG A 81 5.35 -5.20 -6.19
CA ARG A 81 4.27 -4.91 -7.15
C ARG A 81 4.35 -3.47 -7.68
N ILE A 82 4.61 -2.49 -6.83
CA ILE A 82 4.81 -1.09 -7.23
C ILE A 82 5.98 -0.95 -8.21
N ILE A 83 7.08 -1.68 -7.99
CA ILE A 83 8.24 -1.65 -8.90
C ILE A 83 7.91 -2.31 -10.25
N GLU A 84 7.12 -3.38 -10.25
CA GLU A 84 6.66 -4.04 -11.47
C GLU A 84 5.80 -3.11 -12.32
N ILE A 85 4.80 -2.46 -11.71
CA ILE A 85 3.93 -1.47 -12.37
C ILE A 85 4.77 -0.33 -12.96
N LYS A 86 5.71 0.23 -12.18
CA LYS A 86 6.63 1.29 -12.66
C LYS A 86 7.45 0.89 -13.87
N ARG A 87 7.78 -0.39 -14.00
CA ARG A 87 8.55 -0.95 -15.10
C ARG A 87 7.66 -1.37 -16.29
N GLY A 88 6.36 -1.15 -16.21
CA GLY A 88 5.40 -1.56 -17.24
C GLY A 88 5.23 -3.09 -17.32
N LYS A 89 5.52 -3.80 -16.23
CA LYS A 89 5.29 -5.23 -16.11
C LYS A 89 3.92 -5.42 -15.44
N CYS A 90 2.90 -5.67 -16.26
CA CYS A 90 1.58 -6.10 -15.80
C CYS A 90 1.59 -7.60 -15.53
#